data_AF-A0A8H5D576-F1
#
_entry.id   AF-A0A8H5D576-F1
#
_cell.length_a   1.000
_cell.length_b   1.000
_cell.length_c   1.000
_cell.angle_alpha   90.00
_cell.angle_beta   90.00
_cell.angle_gamma   90.00
#
_symmetry.space_group_name_H-M   'P 1'
#
loop_
_entity.id
_entity.type
_entity.pdbx_description
1 polymer ?
#
loop_
_entity_poly.entity_id
_entity_poly.type
_entity_poly.pdbx_seq_one_letter_code
_entity_poly.pdbx_strand_id
1 'polypeptide(L)'
;MSSDDKVGSSEGSLPTDEAAQDLKKLGYNQEMTRNRGLAHVLFTMLISLSVRAAAGRRPASFALGFFDPSASGWTAGWSFFIGLLPPAYTYSAMGMIASMCEEVRNPAKQVPQALAWSIPIGFLTGLVFLLPVVFTLPDISMLLAVPGGQPIGVLFTTIMGSRGGGFGMWFIIFMIGIFCAISICCAASRATWSFARDRAIPYSTFFGKVNHGVLEGVPLNAYLLSTLVQVLLGLIFLGSSAAFNAFVGVAVICLGASYAMPVLLSVLDRRRQMLDAPYSLGRWGYFINWIAVSWVLFEIVLFSMPAVVPVNSTSMNYASVVFIGFAVISGVWYIINGRQHYTGPPIPGDSMANDQIPTPLKGDQ
;
A
#
# COMPACT_ATOMS: atom_id res chain seq x y z
N MET A 1 -13.18 36.67 59.74
CA MET A 1 -11.71 36.74 59.61
C MET A 1 -11.23 35.35 59.98
N SER A 2 -10.87 34.40 59.10
CA SER A 2 -10.36 34.33 57.73
C SER A 2 -10.82 32.94 57.19
N SER A 3 -11.53 32.83 56.07
CA SER A 3 -11.01 32.42 54.74
C SER A 3 -9.91 31.35 54.77
N ASP A 4 -10.20 30.17 54.22
CA ASP A 4 -9.27 29.39 53.40
C ASP A 4 -10.04 28.55 52.37
N ASP A 5 -9.68 28.79 51.11
CA ASP A 5 -10.24 28.25 49.88
C ASP A 5 -9.93 26.76 49.68
N LYS A 6 -10.93 25.98 49.28
CA LYS A 6 -10.74 24.74 48.51
C LYS A 6 -11.36 24.91 47.14
N VAL A 7 -10.52 25.32 46.20
CA VAL A 7 -10.81 25.30 44.76
C VAL A 7 -10.97 23.84 44.32
N GLY A 8 -12.15 23.52 43.78
CA GLY A 8 -12.41 22.25 43.11
C GLY A 8 -11.75 22.22 41.74
N SER A 9 -10.97 21.17 41.48
CA SER A 9 -10.57 20.79 40.12
C SER A 9 -11.60 19.81 39.55
N SER A 10 -12.58 20.33 38.81
CA SER A 10 -13.36 19.52 37.88
C SER A 10 -12.49 19.27 36.63
N GLU A 11 -11.67 18.22 36.65
CA GLU A 11 -11.12 17.67 35.41
C GLU A 11 -12.27 17.00 34.63
N GLY A 12 -12.80 17.72 33.65
CA GLY A 12 -13.68 17.15 32.65
C GLY A 12 -12.92 16.10 31.85
N SER A 13 -13.31 14.83 32.00
CA SER A 13 -12.83 13.74 31.17
C SER A 13 -13.09 14.09 29.71
N LEU A 14 -12.01 14.20 28.93
CA LEU A 14 -12.08 14.42 27.48
C LEU A 14 -12.96 13.31 26.84
N PRO A 15 -13.72 13.60 25.76
CA PRO A 15 -14.58 12.64 25.04
C PRO A 15 -13.81 11.46 24.39
N THR A 16 -12.53 11.32 24.69
CA THR A 16 -11.64 10.25 24.25
C THR A 16 -11.84 8.95 25.02
N ASP A 17 -12.27 8.98 26.29
CA ASP A 17 -12.38 7.77 27.12
C ASP A 17 -13.69 6.99 26.92
N GLU A 18 -14.85 7.66 26.80
CA GLU A 18 -16.14 6.97 26.58
C GLU A 18 -16.16 6.17 25.28
N ALA A 19 -15.70 6.75 24.17
CA ALA A 19 -15.68 6.03 22.90
C ALA A 19 -14.55 4.97 22.81
N ALA A 20 -13.54 5.00 23.69
CA ALA A 20 -12.60 3.88 23.83
C ALA A 20 -13.24 2.71 24.60
N GLN A 21 -14.10 3.02 25.57
CA GLN A 21 -14.89 2.02 26.29
C GLN A 21 -15.97 1.39 25.39
N ASP A 22 -16.59 2.14 24.48
CA ASP A 22 -17.60 1.59 23.57
C ASP A 22 -17.00 0.64 22.52
N LEU A 23 -15.77 0.89 22.05
CA LEU A 23 -15.06 -0.06 21.18
C LEU A 23 -14.65 -1.35 21.92
N LYS A 24 -14.30 -1.24 23.21
CA LYS A 24 -14.10 -2.41 24.08
C LYS A 24 -15.38 -3.23 24.27
N LYS A 25 -16.54 -2.57 24.40
CA LYS A 25 -17.86 -3.23 24.46
C LYS A 25 -18.23 -3.93 23.14
N LEU A 26 -17.75 -3.43 22.01
CA LEU A 26 -17.91 -4.01 20.68
C LEU A 26 -16.84 -5.08 20.34
N GLY A 27 -16.03 -5.52 21.32
CA GLY A 27 -15.02 -6.57 21.13
C GLY A 27 -13.75 -6.14 20.39
N TYR A 28 -13.63 -4.87 20.00
CA TYR A 28 -12.45 -4.32 19.34
C TYR A 28 -11.39 -3.91 20.37
N ASN A 29 -10.67 -4.90 20.91
CA ASN A 29 -9.38 -4.67 21.56
C ASN A 29 -8.33 -4.45 20.45
N GLN A 30 -8.20 -3.23 19.96
CA GLN A 30 -7.19 -2.91 18.95
C GLN A 30 -5.80 -2.93 19.61
N GLU A 31 -5.18 -4.10 19.54
CA GLU A 31 -3.93 -4.45 20.19
C GLU A 31 -2.73 -3.69 19.61
N MET A 32 -2.30 -2.64 20.34
CA MET A 32 -1.03 -1.93 20.15
C MET A 32 0.21 -2.87 20.30
N THR A 33 0.00 -4.10 20.77
CA THR A 33 0.97 -5.19 20.92
C THR A 33 1.50 -5.73 19.60
N ARG A 34 0.71 -5.70 18.51
CA ARG A 34 1.12 -6.28 17.20
C ARG A 34 2.29 -5.55 16.53
N ASN A 35 2.40 -4.23 16.73
CA ASN A 35 3.47 -3.42 16.12
C ASN A 35 4.85 -3.67 16.76
N ARG A 36 4.89 -4.13 18.01
CA ARG A 36 6.16 -4.35 18.72
C ARG A 36 6.91 -5.55 18.13
N GLY A 37 6.23 -6.62 17.75
CA GLY A 37 6.85 -7.83 17.20
C GLY A 37 7.66 -7.57 15.91
N LEU A 38 7.10 -6.82 14.96
CA LEU A 38 7.76 -6.53 13.68
C LEU A 38 9.04 -5.71 13.85
N ALA A 39 9.05 -4.75 14.79
CA ALA A 39 10.25 -3.96 15.07
C ALA A 39 11.41 -4.84 15.58
N HIS A 40 11.14 -5.78 16.49
CA HIS A 40 12.17 -6.67 17.06
C HIS A 40 12.77 -7.59 16.00
N VAL A 41 11.95 -8.03 15.03
CA VAL A 41 12.40 -8.87 13.92
C VAL A 41 13.37 -8.11 13.00
N LEU A 42 13.05 -6.85 12.67
CA LEU A 42 13.94 -5.99 11.87
C LEU A 42 15.25 -5.71 12.63
N PHE A 43 15.19 -5.41 13.93
CA PHE A 43 16.38 -5.24 14.78
C PHE A 43 17.26 -6.50 14.83
N THR A 44 16.65 -7.68 14.89
CA THR A 44 17.39 -8.95 14.90
C THR A 44 18.13 -9.17 13.57
N MET A 45 17.49 -8.84 12.43
CA MET A 45 18.14 -8.91 11.12
C MET A 45 19.32 -7.93 11.02
N LEU A 46 19.11 -6.69 11.45
CA LEU A 46 20.12 -5.63 11.46
C LEU A 46 21.38 -6.06 12.21
N ILE A 47 21.20 -6.57 13.43
CA ILE A 47 22.30 -7.03 14.28
C ILE A 47 22.98 -8.24 13.64
N SER A 48 22.21 -9.21 13.14
CA SER A 48 22.77 -10.45 12.57
C SER A 48 23.64 -10.18 11.34
N LEU A 49 23.17 -9.33 10.41
CA LEU A 49 23.93 -8.94 9.22
C LEU A 49 25.17 -8.13 9.59
N SER A 50 25.00 -7.14 10.49
CA SER A 50 26.08 -6.26 10.91
C SER A 50 27.20 -6.99 11.65
N VAL A 51 26.85 -7.97 12.50
CA VAL A 51 27.82 -8.74 13.30
C VAL A 51 28.54 -9.78 12.45
N ARG A 52 27.82 -10.52 11.60
CA ARG A 52 28.42 -11.61 10.82
C ARG A 52 29.31 -11.11 9.70
N ALA A 53 28.79 -10.24 8.82
CA ALA A 53 29.53 -9.59 7.73
C ALA A 53 30.62 -10.47 7.07
N ALA A 54 30.32 -11.75 6.81
CA ALA A 54 31.32 -12.74 6.38
C ALA A 54 31.86 -12.44 4.97
N ALA A 55 31.06 -11.71 4.17
CA ALA A 55 31.44 -11.17 2.87
C ALA A 55 32.41 -9.97 2.96
N GLY A 56 32.76 -9.52 4.17
CA GLY A 56 33.50 -8.28 4.43
C GLY A 56 32.57 -7.07 4.55
N ARG A 57 33.17 -5.91 4.86
CA ARG A 57 32.47 -4.61 4.92
C ARG A 57 32.98 -3.69 3.82
N ARG A 58 32.05 -3.01 3.16
CA ARG A 58 32.35 -1.98 2.16
C ARG A 58 32.64 -0.65 2.86
N PRO A 59 33.52 0.20 2.29
CA PRO A 59 33.78 1.53 2.85
C PRO A 59 32.54 2.43 2.70
N ALA A 60 32.44 3.47 3.54
CA ALA A 60 31.31 4.41 3.49
C ALA A 60 31.20 5.14 2.14
N SER A 61 32.32 5.38 1.45
CA SER A 61 32.34 5.94 0.10
C SER A 61 31.62 5.04 -0.91
N PHE A 62 31.73 3.72 -0.74
CA PHE A 62 30.98 2.76 -1.54
C PHE A 62 29.51 2.74 -1.11
N ALA A 63 29.26 2.56 0.18
CA ALA A 63 27.90 2.36 0.67
C ALA A 63 26.96 3.57 0.47
N LEU A 64 27.50 4.79 0.51
CA LEU A 64 26.71 6.02 0.43
C LEU A 64 26.89 6.80 -0.89
N GLY A 65 27.96 6.53 -1.65
CA GLY A 65 28.34 7.35 -2.79
C GLY A 65 28.63 6.58 -4.08
N PHE A 66 28.71 5.24 -4.05
CA PHE A 66 28.96 4.47 -5.26
C PHE A 66 27.68 4.28 -6.07
N PHE A 67 27.78 4.59 -7.36
CA PHE A 67 26.71 4.43 -8.33
C PHE A 67 27.28 3.88 -9.64
N ASP A 68 26.73 2.75 -10.10
CA ASP A 68 27.14 2.10 -11.34
C ASP A 68 25.96 2.00 -12.32
N PRO A 69 25.95 2.79 -13.41
CA PRO A 69 24.89 2.75 -14.42
C PRO A 69 25.10 1.67 -15.50
N SER A 70 26.27 1.03 -15.55
CA SER A 70 26.72 0.22 -16.70
C SER A 70 25.81 -0.97 -17.02
N ALA A 71 25.21 -1.59 -15.99
CA ALA A 71 24.36 -2.77 -16.15
C ALA A 71 23.04 -2.50 -16.89
N SER A 72 22.58 -1.24 -16.90
CA SER A 72 21.27 -0.88 -17.46
C SER A 72 21.29 -0.61 -18.97
N GLY A 73 22.45 -0.29 -19.55
CA GLY A 73 22.55 0.19 -20.94
C GLY A 73 21.96 1.58 -21.21
N TRP A 74 21.34 2.20 -20.20
CA TRP A 74 20.79 3.56 -20.26
C TRP A 74 21.84 4.62 -19.90
N THR A 75 21.54 5.89 -20.20
CA THR A 75 22.36 7.01 -19.70
C THR A 75 22.33 7.05 -18.17
N ALA A 76 23.42 7.50 -17.54
CA ALA A 76 23.55 7.51 -16.08
C ALA A 76 22.38 8.20 -15.35
N GLY A 77 21.84 9.29 -15.91
CA GLY A 77 20.68 9.98 -15.35
C GLY A 77 19.41 9.13 -15.38
N TRP A 78 19.16 8.39 -16.46
CA TRP A 78 18.00 7.50 -16.55
C TRP A 78 18.16 6.26 -15.67
N SER A 79 19.37 5.68 -15.59
CA SER A 79 19.69 4.58 -14.68
C SER A 79 19.45 4.95 -13.22
N PHE A 80 19.69 6.22 -12.84
CA PHE A 80 19.35 6.72 -11.50
C PHE A 80 17.84 6.68 -11.24
N PHE A 81 17.03 7.14 -12.20
CA PHE A 81 15.57 7.07 -12.08
C PHE A 81 15.05 5.64 -12.05
N ILE A 82 15.64 4.70 -12.81
CA ILE A 82 15.30 3.26 -12.70
C ILE A 82 15.53 2.76 -11.26
N GLY A 83 16.58 3.23 -10.59
CA GLY A 83 16.84 2.95 -9.17
C GLY A 83 15.76 3.44 -8.20
N LEU A 84 14.87 4.35 -8.62
CA LEU A 84 13.72 4.81 -7.82
C LEU A 84 12.49 3.90 -7.92
N LEU A 85 12.49 2.92 -8.83
CA LEU A 85 11.35 2.00 -8.98
C LEU A 85 11.09 1.14 -7.72
N PRO A 86 12.08 0.50 -7.08
CA PRO A 86 11.84 -0.28 -5.86
C PRO A 86 11.27 0.53 -4.67
N PRO A 87 11.77 1.73 -4.33
CA PRO A 87 11.15 2.53 -3.26
C PRO A 87 9.75 3.01 -3.66
N ALA A 88 9.51 3.39 -4.93
CA ALA A 88 8.15 3.73 -5.39
C ALA A 88 7.17 2.55 -5.23
N TYR A 89 7.59 1.33 -5.58
CA TYR A 89 6.82 0.12 -5.34
C TYR A 89 6.47 -0.06 -3.86
N THR A 90 7.43 0.19 -2.96
CA THR A 90 7.27 0.03 -1.50
C THR A 90 6.20 0.96 -0.93
N TYR A 91 6.06 2.18 -1.47
CA TYR A 91 5.07 3.16 -1.01
C TYR A 91 3.75 3.14 -1.80
N SER A 92 3.63 2.31 -2.83
CA SER A 92 2.47 2.28 -3.74
C SER A 92 1.14 1.92 -3.06
N ALA A 93 1.17 1.18 -1.94
CA ALA A 93 -0.05 0.70 -1.28
C ALA A 93 -0.52 1.58 -0.10
N MET A 94 0.12 2.72 0.16
CA MET A 94 -0.17 3.55 1.35
C MET A 94 -1.61 4.06 1.37
N GLY A 95 -2.18 4.37 0.21
CA GLY A 95 -3.56 4.83 0.09
C GLY A 95 -4.60 3.76 0.41
N MET A 96 -4.22 2.48 0.53
CA MET A 96 -5.15 1.40 0.91
C MET A 96 -5.75 1.59 2.30
N ILE A 97 -5.12 2.39 3.17
CA ILE A 97 -5.69 2.76 4.49
C ILE A 97 -7.08 3.42 4.30
N ALA A 98 -7.29 4.14 3.19
CA ALA A 98 -8.57 4.76 2.90
C ALA A 98 -9.70 3.74 2.66
N SER A 99 -9.37 2.54 2.19
CA SER A 99 -10.36 1.46 1.99
C SER A 99 -10.93 0.90 3.30
N MET A 100 -10.30 1.23 4.43
CA MET A 100 -10.70 0.80 5.77
C MET A 100 -11.18 1.97 6.63
N CYS A 101 -11.50 3.13 6.03
CA CYS A 101 -12.00 4.30 6.75
C CYS A 101 -13.25 4.02 7.60
N GLU A 102 -14.12 3.09 7.16
CA GLU A 102 -15.35 2.71 7.87
C GLU A 102 -15.05 2.02 9.22
N GLU A 103 -13.85 1.48 9.40
CA GLU A 103 -13.41 0.81 10.64
C GLU A 103 -12.54 1.72 11.54
N VAL A 104 -12.27 2.96 11.12
CA VAL A 104 -11.39 3.89 11.85
C VAL A 104 -12.21 4.84 12.72
N ARG A 105 -11.80 5.02 13.97
CA ARG A 105 -12.37 6.03 14.87
C ARG A 105 -12.07 7.43 14.35
N ASN A 106 -13.09 8.24 14.08
CA ASN A 106 -12.92 9.61 13.53
C ASN A 106 -12.00 9.64 12.27
N PRO A 107 -12.45 9.04 11.15
CA PRO A 107 -11.62 8.83 9.97
C PRO A 107 -11.14 10.14 9.36
N ALA A 108 -11.92 11.22 9.48
CA ALA A 108 -11.58 12.54 8.95
C ALA A 108 -10.31 13.17 9.56
N LYS A 109 -9.87 12.73 10.75
CA LYS A 109 -8.63 13.18 11.38
C LYS A 109 -7.57 12.09 11.43
N GLN A 110 -7.95 10.87 11.82
CA GLN A 110 -6.98 9.80 12.06
C GLN A 110 -6.37 9.24 10.77
N VAL A 111 -7.16 9.11 9.69
CA VAL A 111 -6.66 8.56 8.42
C VAL A 111 -5.62 9.48 7.76
N PRO A 112 -5.87 10.81 7.62
CA PRO A 112 -4.84 11.72 7.12
C PRO A 112 -3.56 11.75 7.97
N GLN A 113 -3.70 11.70 9.31
CA GLN A 113 -2.55 11.64 10.22
C GLN A 113 -1.76 10.35 10.07
N ALA A 114 -2.45 9.20 9.95
CA ALA A 114 -1.80 7.91 9.75
C ALA A 114 -1.02 7.89 8.44
N LEU A 115 -1.60 8.41 7.34
CA LEU A 115 -0.90 8.56 6.05
C LEU A 115 0.35 9.44 6.17
N ALA A 116 0.22 10.61 6.83
CA ALA A 116 1.31 11.55 6.99
C ALA A 116 2.47 10.99 7.85
N TRP A 117 2.17 10.28 8.94
CA TRP A 117 3.19 9.70 9.82
C TRP A 117 3.81 8.40 9.28
N SER A 118 3.08 7.64 8.49
CA SER A 118 3.60 6.37 7.93
C SER A 118 4.77 6.61 6.97
N ILE A 119 4.83 7.77 6.29
CA ILE A 119 5.93 8.12 5.38
C ILE A 119 7.27 8.28 6.12
N PRO A 120 7.43 9.22 7.08
CA PRO A 120 8.70 9.41 7.79
C PRO A 120 9.09 8.20 8.64
N ILE A 121 8.12 7.49 9.22
CA ILE A 121 8.40 6.25 9.98
C ILE A 121 8.93 5.17 9.03
N GLY A 122 8.29 4.98 7.87
CA GLY A 122 8.74 4.05 6.83
C GLY A 122 10.13 4.43 6.30
N PHE A 123 10.38 5.73 6.10
CA PHE A 123 11.67 6.22 5.60
C PHE A 123 12.79 5.91 6.61
N LEU A 124 12.60 6.26 7.87
CA LEU A 124 13.60 6.01 8.91
C LEU A 124 13.84 4.51 9.12
N THR A 125 12.77 3.72 9.15
CA THR A 125 12.88 2.26 9.33
C THR A 125 13.57 1.61 8.14
N GLY A 126 13.20 1.99 6.92
CA GLY A 126 13.82 1.51 5.68
C GLY A 126 15.28 1.93 5.57
N LEU A 127 15.62 3.16 5.94
CA LEU A 127 17.00 3.65 5.95
C LEU A 127 17.87 2.84 6.93
N VAL A 128 17.39 2.64 8.15
CA VAL A 128 18.09 1.82 9.15
C VAL A 128 18.26 0.39 8.65
N PHE A 129 17.22 -0.20 8.04
CA PHE A 129 17.26 -1.54 7.43
C PHE A 129 18.29 -1.68 6.30
N LEU A 130 18.30 -0.72 5.37
CA LEU A 130 19.14 -0.78 4.17
C LEU A 130 20.63 -0.56 4.48
N LEU A 131 20.96 0.26 5.48
CA LEU A 131 22.35 0.60 5.78
C LEU A 131 23.23 -0.66 5.98
N PRO A 132 22.95 -1.58 6.92
CA PRO A 132 23.78 -2.78 7.05
C PRO A 132 23.83 -3.66 5.82
N VAL A 133 22.74 -3.74 5.04
CA VAL A 133 22.70 -4.52 3.81
C VAL A 133 23.69 -3.96 2.80
N VAL A 134 23.71 -2.63 2.60
CA VAL A 134 24.63 -1.98 1.67
C VAL A 134 26.08 -2.03 2.17
N PHE A 135 26.31 -1.87 3.48
CA PHE A 135 27.65 -1.99 4.07
C PHE A 135 28.22 -3.41 4.03
N THR A 136 27.37 -4.44 3.97
CA THR A 136 27.80 -5.85 3.87
C THR A 136 27.58 -6.43 2.47
N LEU A 137 27.31 -5.58 1.49
CA LEU A 137 26.94 -6.00 0.14
C LEU A 137 28.07 -6.81 -0.53
N PRO A 138 27.80 -8.07 -0.94
CA PRO A 138 28.69 -8.88 -1.76
C PRO A 138 28.97 -8.24 -3.13
N ASP A 139 29.73 -8.93 -3.97
CA ASP A 139 29.99 -8.46 -5.33
C ASP A 139 28.69 -8.29 -6.14
N ILE A 140 28.52 -7.14 -6.78
CA ILE A 140 27.29 -6.79 -7.53
C ILE A 140 27.12 -7.72 -8.74
N SER A 141 28.19 -8.06 -9.44
CA SER A 141 28.14 -8.94 -10.62
C SER A 141 27.63 -10.33 -10.24
N MET A 142 28.05 -10.83 -9.07
CA MET A 142 27.54 -12.09 -8.51
C MET A 142 26.03 -12.02 -8.22
N LEU A 143 25.54 -10.92 -7.66
CA LEU A 143 24.11 -10.74 -7.38
C LEU A 143 23.28 -10.59 -8.67
N LEU A 144 23.80 -9.91 -9.68
CA LEU A 144 23.13 -9.75 -10.98
C LEU A 144 23.09 -11.06 -11.78
N ALA A 145 24.05 -11.97 -11.57
CA ALA A 145 24.09 -13.26 -12.22
C ALA A 145 23.10 -14.29 -11.63
N VAL A 146 22.37 -13.95 -10.56
CA VAL A 146 21.44 -14.88 -9.91
C VAL A 146 20.26 -15.22 -10.84
N PRO A 147 20.01 -16.52 -11.11
CA PRO A 147 18.87 -16.94 -11.93
C PRO A 147 17.55 -16.41 -11.39
N GLY A 148 16.71 -15.89 -12.29
CA GLY A 148 15.40 -15.35 -11.93
C GLY A 148 15.42 -13.95 -11.31
N GLY A 149 16.59 -13.29 -11.20
CA GLY A 149 16.69 -11.90 -10.76
C GLY A 149 16.32 -11.67 -9.28
N GLN A 150 16.40 -12.70 -8.45
CA GLN A 150 16.06 -12.65 -7.02
C GLN A 150 17.30 -12.90 -6.15
N PRO A 151 18.20 -11.90 -6.01
CA PRO A 151 19.49 -12.10 -5.35
C PRO A 151 19.41 -12.21 -3.82
N ILE A 152 18.25 -11.93 -3.22
CA ILE A 152 18.13 -11.78 -1.76
C ILE A 152 18.52 -13.04 -0.96
N GLY A 153 18.23 -14.23 -1.49
CA GLY A 153 18.65 -15.48 -0.87
C GLY A 153 20.17 -15.65 -0.90
N VAL A 154 20.78 -15.42 -2.06
CA VAL A 154 22.25 -15.50 -2.24
C VAL A 154 22.94 -14.46 -1.37
N LEU A 155 22.46 -13.21 -1.42
CA LEU A 155 22.91 -12.09 -0.60
C LEU A 155 23.04 -12.48 0.88
N PHE A 156 21.97 -13.01 1.50
CA PHE A 156 22.02 -13.39 2.91
C PHE A 156 22.90 -14.60 3.18
N THR A 157 22.94 -15.60 2.29
CA THR A 157 23.84 -16.74 2.48
C THR A 157 25.31 -16.31 2.45
N THR A 158 25.67 -15.37 1.57
CA THR A 158 27.03 -14.85 1.46
C THR A 158 27.39 -13.96 2.66
N ILE A 159 26.48 -13.07 3.10
CA ILE A 159 26.72 -12.21 4.27
C ILE A 159 26.85 -13.04 5.55
N MET A 160 26.02 -14.08 5.72
CA MET A 160 26.03 -14.91 6.93
C MET A 160 27.18 -15.93 6.95
N GLY A 161 27.73 -16.25 5.78
CA GLY A 161 28.80 -17.25 5.60
C GLY A 161 28.34 -18.69 5.84
N SER A 162 27.03 -18.93 5.93
CA SER A 162 26.46 -20.26 6.13
C SER A 162 25.09 -20.38 5.48
N ARG A 163 24.76 -21.59 4.97
CA ARG A 163 23.45 -21.87 4.36
C ARG A 163 22.31 -21.74 5.36
N GLY A 164 22.53 -22.17 6.61
CA GLY A 164 21.55 -22.07 7.70
C GLY A 164 21.26 -20.62 8.09
N GLY A 165 22.29 -19.77 8.20
CA GLY A 165 22.10 -18.35 8.50
C GLY A 165 21.38 -17.61 7.37
N GLY A 166 21.76 -17.88 6.11
CA GLY A 166 21.07 -17.30 4.96
C GLY A 166 19.59 -17.73 4.86
N PHE A 167 19.29 -19.00 5.11
CA PHE A 167 17.90 -19.49 5.16
C PHE A 167 17.11 -18.83 6.29
N GLY A 168 17.68 -18.73 7.50
CA GLY A 168 17.01 -18.09 8.64
C GLY A 168 16.64 -16.62 8.36
N MET A 169 17.55 -15.87 7.72
CA MET A 169 17.29 -14.49 7.30
C MET A 169 16.20 -14.43 6.21
N TRP A 170 16.28 -15.29 5.20
CA TRP A 170 15.26 -15.33 4.16
C TRP A 170 13.86 -15.69 4.71
N PHE A 171 13.81 -16.66 5.64
CA PHE A 171 12.56 -17.10 6.28
C PHE A 171 11.85 -15.99 7.06
N ILE A 172 12.61 -15.11 7.70
CA ILE A 172 12.06 -13.93 8.38
C ILE A 172 11.34 -13.00 7.38
N ILE A 173 11.96 -12.69 6.24
CA ILE A 173 11.34 -11.87 5.18
C ILE A 173 10.12 -12.57 4.60
N PHE A 174 10.20 -13.89 4.42
CA PHE A 174 9.06 -14.69 3.97
C PHE A 174 7.87 -14.56 4.92
N MET A 175 8.08 -14.66 6.23
CA MET A 175 7.01 -14.48 7.23
C MET A 175 6.42 -13.07 7.20
N ILE A 176 7.25 -12.03 7.09
CA ILE A 176 6.77 -10.65 6.92
C ILE A 176 5.92 -10.54 5.64
N GLY A 177 6.33 -11.20 4.56
CA GLY A 177 5.59 -11.29 3.31
C GLY A 177 4.19 -11.90 3.48
N ILE A 178 4.05 -12.95 4.30
CA ILE A 178 2.74 -13.55 4.61
C ILE A 178 1.82 -12.55 5.32
N PHE A 179 2.33 -11.83 6.34
CA PHE A 179 1.55 -10.80 7.03
C PHE A 179 1.13 -9.67 6.09
N CYS A 180 2.03 -9.25 5.20
CA CYS A 180 1.74 -8.25 4.17
C CYS A 180 0.65 -8.75 3.21
N ALA A 181 0.74 -9.99 2.73
CA ALA A 181 -0.25 -10.60 1.86
C ALA A 181 -1.63 -10.66 2.51
N ILE A 182 -1.73 -11.08 3.78
CA ILE A 182 -2.98 -11.08 4.54
C ILE A 182 -3.58 -9.66 4.60
N SER A 183 -2.75 -8.65 4.90
CA SER A 183 -3.19 -7.26 4.99
C SER A 183 -3.72 -6.74 3.65
N ILE A 184 -3.03 -7.04 2.55
CA ILE A 184 -3.43 -6.61 1.21
C ILE A 184 -4.72 -7.31 0.79
N CYS A 185 -4.86 -8.62 1.03
CA CYS A 185 -6.10 -9.35 0.73
C CYS A 185 -7.29 -8.81 1.51
N CYS A 186 -7.09 -8.42 2.78
CA CYS A 186 -8.11 -7.77 3.58
C CYS A 186 -8.55 -6.44 2.93
N ALA A 187 -7.61 -5.54 2.64
CA ALA A 187 -7.91 -4.25 2.04
C ALA A 187 -8.55 -4.37 0.64
N ALA A 188 -8.07 -5.30 -0.20
CA ALA A 188 -8.64 -5.59 -1.51
C ALA A 188 -10.08 -6.11 -1.42
N SER A 189 -10.38 -6.96 -0.42
CA SER A 189 -11.74 -7.46 -0.20
C SER A 189 -12.72 -6.34 0.21
N ARG A 190 -12.26 -5.38 1.02
CA ARG A 190 -13.04 -4.20 1.44
C ARG A 190 -13.31 -3.26 0.27
N ALA A 191 -12.30 -2.97 -0.55
CA ALA A 191 -12.48 -2.19 -1.76
C ALA A 191 -13.44 -2.87 -2.74
N THR A 192 -13.28 -4.17 -2.97
CA THR A 192 -14.18 -4.93 -3.86
C THR A 192 -15.62 -4.94 -3.34
N TRP A 193 -15.80 -5.09 -2.02
CA TRP A 193 -17.11 -5.04 -1.39
C TRP A 193 -17.77 -3.66 -1.51
N SER A 194 -17.04 -2.56 -1.32
CA SER A 194 -17.62 -1.22 -1.46
C SER A 194 -18.06 -0.94 -2.90
N PHE A 195 -17.27 -1.36 -3.89
CA PHE A 195 -17.69 -1.33 -5.30
C PHE A 195 -18.92 -2.21 -5.56
N ALA A 196 -19.05 -3.35 -4.88
CA ALA A 196 -20.24 -4.20 -4.98
C ALA A 196 -21.48 -3.54 -4.35
N ARG A 197 -21.34 -2.92 -3.18
CA ARG A 197 -22.41 -2.16 -2.51
C ARG A 197 -22.96 -1.07 -3.42
N ASP A 198 -22.06 -0.36 -4.10
CA ASP A 198 -22.39 0.76 -5.00
C ASP A 198 -22.79 0.29 -6.42
N ARG A 199 -23.03 -1.02 -6.61
CA ARG A 199 -23.44 -1.68 -7.87
C ARG A 199 -22.47 -1.46 -9.05
N ALA A 200 -21.19 -1.24 -8.75
CA ALA A 200 -20.15 -0.98 -9.74
C ALA A 200 -19.60 -2.23 -10.44
N ILE A 201 -19.77 -3.43 -9.86
CA ILE A 201 -19.22 -4.70 -10.39
C ILE A 201 -20.34 -5.68 -10.79
N PRO A 202 -20.08 -6.63 -11.72
CA PRO A 202 -21.05 -7.66 -12.08
C PRO A 202 -21.41 -8.51 -10.86
N TYR A 203 -22.67 -8.99 -10.80
CA TYR A 203 -23.19 -9.75 -9.65
C TYR A 203 -22.99 -9.04 -8.30
N SER A 204 -23.13 -7.71 -8.29
CA SER A 204 -23.00 -6.84 -7.12
C SER A 204 -23.80 -7.30 -5.90
N THR A 205 -24.99 -7.88 -6.11
CA THR A 205 -25.84 -8.43 -5.04
C THR A 205 -25.24 -9.67 -4.36
N PHE A 206 -24.36 -10.41 -5.02
CA PHE A 206 -23.66 -11.56 -4.46
C PHE A 206 -22.39 -11.12 -3.73
N PHE A 207 -21.58 -10.27 -4.37
CA PHE A 207 -20.30 -9.80 -3.82
C PHE A 207 -20.45 -8.71 -2.76
N GLY A 208 -21.59 -8.01 -2.72
CA GLY A 208 -21.92 -7.02 -1.70
C GLY A 208 -22.47 -7.62 -0.40
N LYS A 209 -22.68 -8.94 -0.32
CA LYS A 209 -23.13 -9.61 0.90
C LYS A 209 -22.00 -9.67 1.93
N VAL A 210 -22.32 -9.22 3.15
CA VAL A 210 -21.47 -9.39 4.33
C VAL A 210 -21.97 -10.62 5.10
N ASN A 211 -21.05 -11.43 5.63
CA ASN A 211 -21.42 -12.60 6.42
C ASN A 211 -21.89 -12.22 7.83
N HIS A 212 -22.77 -13.04 8.39
CA HIS A 212 -23.24 -12.99 9.77
C HIS A 212 -22.79 -14.25 10.54
N GLY A 213 -22.54 -14.14 11.85
CA GLY A 213 -22.12 -15.27 12.71
C GLY A 213 -20.63 -15.24 13.07
N VAL A 214 -19.93 -16.39 13.00
CA VAL A 214 -18.50 -16.50 13.41
C VAL A 214 -17.56 -15.61 12.57
N LEU A 215 -17.99 -15.18 11.38
CA LEU A 215 -17.27 -14.31 10.45
C LEU A 215 -17.96 -12.95 10.30
N GLU A 216 -18.55 -12.43 11.39
CA GLU A 216 -19.27 -11.16 11.37
C GLU A 216 -18.43 -10.02 10.81
N GLY A 217 -19.03 -9.26 9.89
CA GLY A 217 -18.39 -8.09 9.28
C GLY A 217 -17.40 -8.41 8.16
N VAL A 218 -17.14 -9.68 7.82
CA VAL A 218 -16.19 -10.05 6.74
C VAL A 218 -16.92 -10.31 5.40
N PRO A 219 -16.52 -9.65 4.29
CA PRO A 219 -17.13 -9.83 2.99
C PRO A 219 -16.48 -11.02 2.26
N LEU A 220 -16.83 -12.24 2.68
CA LEU A 220 -16.17 -13.46 2.20
C LEU A 220 -16.27 -13.65 0.68
N ASN A 221 -17.40 -13.31 0.06
CA ASN A 221 -17.56 -13.46 -1.40
C ASN A 221 -16.58 -12.55 -2.17
N ALA A 222 -16.43 -11.30 -1.71
CA ALA A 222 -15.48 -10.36 -2.29
C ALA A 222 -14.01 -10.79 -2.03
N TYR A 223 -13.74 -11.37 -0.86
CA TYR A 223 -12.44 -11.95 -0.53
C TYR A 223 -12.08 -13.14 -1.43
N LEU A 224 -13.02 -14.08 -1.64
CA LEU A 224 -12.83 -15.23 -2.52
C LEU A 224 -12.62 -14.82 -3.97
N LEU A 225 -13.37 -13.82 -4.46
CA LEU A 225 -13.16 -13.25 -5.79
C LEU A 225 -11.75 -12.66 -5.93
N SER A 226 -11.35 -11.83 -4.98
CA SER A 226 -10.01 -11.20 -4.97
C SER A 226 -8.91 -12.25 -4.95
N THR A 227 -9.06 -13.28 -4.11
CA THR A 227 -8.13 -14.40 -3.99
C THR A 227 -8.06 -15.21 -5.28
N LEU A 228 -9.20 -15.53 -5.90
CA LEU A 228 -9.25 -16.26 -7.16
C LEU A 228 -8.52 -15.49 -8.27
N VAL A 229 -8.80 -14.20 -8.41
CA VAL A 229 -8.13 -13.34 -9.40
C VAL A 229 -6.62 -13.30 -9.14
N GLN A 230 -6.20 -13.15 -7.89
CA GLN A 230 -4.78 -13.15 -7.53
C GLN A 230 -4.09 -14.48 -7.84
N VAL A 231 -4.74 -15.62 -7.59
CA VAL A 231 -4.22 -16.95 -7.94
C VAL A 231 -4.08 -17.09 -9.46
N LEU A 232 -5.09 -16.69 -10.22
CA LEU A 232 -5.04 -16.73 -11.70
C LEU A 232 -3.91 -15.85 -12.26
N LEU A 233 -3.73 -14.65 -11.71
CA LEU A 233 -2.61 -13.77 -12.08
C LEU A 233 -1.25 -14.37 -11.66
N GLY A 234 -1.19 -15.06 -10.52
CA GLY A 234 0.01 -15.76 -10.06
C GLY A 234 0.42 -16.92 -10.98
N LEU A 235 -0.55 -17.65 -11.53
CA LEU A 235 -0.29 -18.75 -12.48
C LEU A 235 0.40 -18.28 -13.77
N ILE A 236 0.28 -17.00 -14.14
CA ILE A 236 0.96 -16.41 -15.30
C ILE A 236 2.47 -16.60 -15.20
N PHE A 237 3.03 -16.56 -13.98
CA PHE A 237 4.47 -16.76 -13.77
C PHE A 237 4.97 -18.12 -14.26
N LEU A 238 4.13 -19.17 -14.24
CA LEU A 238 4.50 -20.50 -14.74
C LEU A 238 4.69 -20.52 -16.26
N GLY A 239 4.02 -19.64 -17.00
CA GLY A 239 4.14 -19.52 -18.46
C GLY A 239 5.13 -18.44 -18.91
N SER A 240 5.12 -17.27 -18.26
CA SER A 240 5.97 -16.14 -18.60
C SER A 240 6.24 -15.24 -17.41
N SER A 241 7.50 -15.19 -16.99
CA SER A 241 7.98 -14.25 -15.98
C SER A 241 7.87 -12.80 -16.45
N ALA A 242 8.05 -12.54 -17.75
CA ALA A 242 7.89 -11.21 -18.34
C ALA A 242 6.45 -10.70 -18.21
N ALA A 243 5.46 -11.56 -18.52
CA ALA A 243 4.06 -11.22 -18.38
C ALA A 243 3.70 -10.98 -16.91
N PHE A 244 4.13 -11.85 -16.00
CA PHE A 244 3.92 -11.66 -14.56
C PHE A 244 4.52 -10.34 -14.04
N ASN A 245 5.77 -10.04 -14.41
CA ASN A 245 6.43 -8.80 -14.01
C ASN A 245 5.73 -7.56 -14.57
N ALA A 246 5.17 -7.64 -15.79
CA ALA A 246 4.36 -6.57 -16.35
C ALA A 246 3.08 -6.33 -15.52
N PHE A 247 2.40 -7.39 -15.06
CA PHE A 247 1.25 -7.26 -14.16
C PHE A 247 1.62 -6.61 -12.82
N VAL A 248 2.75 -7.00 -12.22
CA VAL A 248 3.25 -6.40 -10.97
C VAL A 248 3.53 -4.92 -11.14
N GLY A 249 4.16 -4.52 -12.25
CA GLY A 249 4.39 -3.11 -12.58
C GLY A 249 3.08 -2.33 -12.76
N VAL A 250 2.10 -2.91 -13.45
CA VAL A 250 0.79 -2.26 -13.64
C VAL A 250 0.02 -2.09 -12.35
N ALA A 251 0.15 -2.98 -11.37
CA ALA A 251 -0.49 -2.79 -10.07
C ALA A 251 -0.08 -1.44 -9.44
N VAL A 252 1.21 -1.07 -9.49
CA VAL A 252 1.69 0.22 -9.01
C VAL A 252 1.14 1.38 -9.84
N ILE A 253 1.17 1.26 -11.17
CA ILE A 253 0.64 2.28 -12.10
C ILE A 253 -0.86 2.53 -11.82
N CYS A 254 -1.65 1.47 -11.68
CA CYS A 254 -3.09 1.55 -11.41
C CYS A 254 -3.38 2.18 -10.03
N LEU A 255 -2.64 1.79 -8.99
CA LEU A 255 -2.77 2.39 -7.66
C LEU A 255 -2.40 3.88 -7.69
N GLY A 256 -1.27 4.22 -8.30
CA GLY A 256 -0.82 5.60 -8.47
C GLY A 256 -1.85 6.45 -9.22
N ALA A 257 -2.33 5.97 -10.37
CA ALA A 257 -3.35 6.64 -11.16
C ALA A 257 -4.67 6.82 -10.39
N SER A 258 -5.09 5.79 -9.64
CA SER A 258 -6.28 5.83 -8.77
C SER A 258 -6.16 6.91 -7.69
N TYR A 259 -4.97 7.12 -7.12
CA TYR A 259 -4.72 8.17 -6.11
C TYR A 259 -4.57 9.56 -6.74
N ALA A 260 -3.96 9.67 -7.93
CA ALA A 260 -3.79 10.94 -8.62
C ALA A 260 -5.11 11.51 -9.13
N MET A 261 -6.07 10.66 -9.53
CA MET A 261 -7.36 11.09 -10.08
C MET A 261 -8.17 11.99 -9.12
N PRO A 262 -8.46 11.62 -7.85
CA PRO A 262 -9.17 12.49 -6.92
C PRO A 262 -8.36 13.74 -6.54
N VAL A 263 -7.02 13.66 -6.51
CA VAL A 263 -6.15 14.82 -6.26
C VAL A 263 -6.26 15.82 -7.42
N LEU A 264 -6.22 15.34 -8.66
CA LEU A 264 -6.39 16.15 -9.86
C LEU A 264 -7.78 16.80 -9.88
N LEU A 265 -8.84 16.03 -9.65
CA LEU A 265 -10.21 16.56 -9.58
C LEU A 265 -10.35 17.62 -8.49
N SER A 266 -9.71 17.42 -7.33
CA SER A 266 -9.69 18.40 -6.25
C SER A 266 -8.99 19.70 -6.68
N VAL A 267 -7.88 19.63 -7.42
CA VAL A 267 -7.21 20.84 -7.95
C VAL A 267 -8.07 21.54 -8.99
N LEU A 268 -8.70 20.79 -9.89
CA LEU A 268 -9.57 21.33 -10.94
C LEU A 268 -10.82 22.01 -10.36
N ASP A 269 -11.41 21.45 -9.30
CA ASP A 269 -12.52 22.05 -8.56
C ASP A 269 -12.06 23.09 -7.51
N ARG A 270 -10.83 23.60 -7.64
CA ARG A 270 -10.27 24.64 -6.77
C ARG A 270 -10.34 24.29 -5.28
N ARG A 271 -10.19 23.01 -4.95
CA ARG A 271 -10.18 22.45 -3.60
C ARG A 271 -11.41 22.87 -2.77
N ARG A 272 -12.56 23.14 -3.40
CA ARG A 272 -13.79 23.57 -2.73
C ARG A 272 -14.23 22.58 -1.65
N GLN A 273 -14.16 21.28 -1.97
CA GLN A 273 -14.50 20.19 -1.04
C GLN A 273 -13.52 20.05 0.15
N MET A 274 -12.36 20.71 0.11
CA MET A 274 -11.35 20.66 1.18
C MET A 274 -11.33 21.92 2.06
N LEU A 275 -12.24 22.88 1.85
CA LEU A 275 -12.25 24.14 2.61
C LEU A 275 -12.45 23.91 4.11
N ASP A 276 -13.36 23.00 4.47
CA ASP A 276 -13.69 22.65 5.86
C ASP A 276 -12.99 21.36 6.35
N ALA A 277 -11.95 20.92 5.64
CA ALA A 277 -11.25 19.68 5.98
C ALA A 277 -10.58 19.81 7.37
N PRO A 278 -10.84 18.88 8.31
CA PRO A 278 -10.23 18.90 9.66
C PRO A 278 -8.70 18.82 9.66
N TYR A 279 -8.12 18.32 8.56
CA TYR A 279 -6.69 18.24 8.33
C TYR A 279 -6.35 19.00 7.03
N SER A 280 -6.09 20.30 7.15
CA SER A 280 -5.80 21.17 5.99
C SER A 280 -4.34 21.57 5.92
N LEU A 281 -3.74 21.40 4.74
CA LEU A 281 -2.41 21.93 4.39
C LEU A 281 -2.44 23.41 3.98
N GLY A 282 -3.59 24.08 4.12
CA GLY A 282 -3.78 25.48 3.78
C GLY A 282 -3.40 25.80 2.33
N ARG A 283 -2.70 26.92 2.13
CA ARG A 283 -2.26 27.44 0.82
C ARG A 283 -1.27 26.51 0.10
N TRP A 284 -0.45 25.78 0.84
CA TRP A 284 0.55 24.87 0.28
C TRP A 284 -0.07 23.65 -0.42
N GLY A 285 -1.30 23.29 -0.08
CA GLY A 285 -1.94 22.10 -0.67
C GLY A 285 -2.16 22.19 -2.18
N TYR A 286 -2.28 23.39 -2.78
CA TYR A 286 -2.32 23.51 -4.24
C TYR A 286 -1.01 23.11 -4.90
N PHE A 287 0.10 23.61 -4.35
CA PHE A 287 1.44 23.31 -4.86
C PHE A 287 1.77 21.82 -4.67
N ILE A 288 1.48 21.28 -3.49
CA ILE A 288 1.70 19.86 -3.16
C ILE A 288 0.86 18.96 -4.08
N ASN A 289 -0.40 19.30 -4.34
CA ASN A 289 -1.25 18.50 -5.22
C ASN A 289 -0.73 18.48 -6.67
N TRP A 290 -0.24 19.61 -7.19
CA TRP A 290 0.37 19.65 -8.53
C TRP A 290 1.65 18.82 -8.62
N ILE A 291 2.49 18.88 -7.58
CA ILE A 291 3.67 18.01 -7.49
C ILE A 291 3.24 16.54 -7.46
N ALA A 292 2.24 16.19 -6.64
CA ALA A 292 1.77 14.81 -6.52
C ALA A 292 1.26 14.26 -7.86
N VAL A 293 0.42 15.01 -8.58
CA VAL A 293 -0.08 14.60 -9.90
C VAL A 293 1.07 14.47 -10.91
N SER A 294 1.97 15.46 -10.96
CA SER A 294 3.11 15.44 -11.88
C SER A 294 4.07 14.28 -11.59
N TRP A 295 4.28 13.98 -10.31
CA TRP A 295 5.11 12.88 -9.86
C TRP A 295 4.51 11.53 -10.24
N VAL A 296 3.19 11.33 -10.04
CA VAL A 296 2.52 10.10 -10.46
C VAL A 296 2.58 9.95 -11.98
N LEU A 297 2.36 11.01 -12.76
CA LEU A 297 2.50 10.94 -14.22
C LEU A 297 3.92 10.54 -14.65
N PHE A 298 4.93 11.05 -13.95
CA PHE A 298 6.32 10.66 -14.17
C PHE A 298 6.57 9.19 -13.80
N GLU A 299 6.04 8.71 -12.66
CA GLU A 299 6.12 7.30 -12.25
C GLU A 299 5.47 6.38 -13.27
N ILE A 300 4.31 6.74 -13.84
CA ILE A 300 3.64 5.94 -14.88
C ILE A 300 4.57 5.73 -16.09
N VAL A 301 5.29 6.77 -16.51
CA VAL A 301 6.27 6.66 -17.60
C VAL A 301 7.45 5.78 -17.17
N LEU A 302 7.96 5.98 -15.96
CA LEU A 302 9.12 5.26 -15.44
C LEU A 302 8.85 3.75 -15.31
N PHE A 303 7.69 3.37 -14.74
CA PHE A 303 7.24 1.98 -14.62
C PHE A 303 6.85 1.35 -15.96
N SER A 304 6.67 2.16 -17.01
CA SER A 304 6.41 1.67 -18.38
C SER A 304 7.69 1.42 -19.18
N MET A 305 8.84 1.90 -18.71
CA MET A 305 10.12 1.76 -19.40
C MET A 305 10.87 0.49 -18.96
N PRO A 306 11.66 -0.13 -19.84
CA PRO A 306 12.44 -1.31 -19.48
C PRO A 306 13.64 -0.94 -18.60
N ALA A 307 13.94 -1.79 -17.62
CA ALA A 307 15.07 -1.57 -16.70
C ALA A 307 16.45 -1.74 -17.35
N VAL A 308 16.52 -2.51 -18.44
CA VAL A 308 17.76 -2.79 -19.17
C VAL A 308 17.52 -2.68 -20.67
N VAL A 309 18.47 -2.09 -21.40
CA VAL A 309 18.48 -2.04 -22.87
C VAL A 309 19.80 -2.60 -23.42
N PRO A 310 19.81 -3.25 -24.61
CA PRO A 310 18.66 -3.50 -25.49
C PRO A 310 17.69 -4.57 -24.96
N VAL A 311 16.40 -4.43 -25.32
CA VAL A 311 15.33 -5.36 -24.92
C VAL A 311 15.12 -6.48 -25.94
N ASN A 312 14.66 -7.62 -25.47
CA ASN A 312 14.13 -8.72 -26.27
C ASN A 312 12.69 -9.03 -25.83
N SER A 313 12.02 -10.00 -26.47
CA SER A 313 10.62 -10.35 -26.16
C SER A 313 10.38 -10.73 -24.69
N THR A 314 11.40 -11.23 -23.99
CA THR A 314 11.34 -11.66 -22.59
C THR A 314 11.81 -10.59 -21.60
N SER A 315 12.64 -9.63 -22.01
CA SER A 315 13.13 -8.54 -21.15
C SER A 315 12.39 -7.22 -21.33
N MET A 316 11.53 -7.13 -22.35
CA MET A 316 10.68 -5.96 -22.56
C MET A 316 9.68 -5.76 -21.42
N ASN A 317 9.46 -4.50 -21.05
CA ASN A 317 8.44 -4.12 -20.09
C ASN A 317 7.11 -3.88 -20.82
N TYR A 318 6.13 -4.76 -20.59
CA TYR A 318 4.79 -4.68 -21.19
C TYR A 318 3.76 -3.94 -20.33
N ALA A 319 4.19 -3.25 -19.27
CA ALA A 319 3.28 -2.61 -18.31
C ALA A 319 2.35 -1.58 -18.97
N SER A 320 2.84 -0.75 -19.90
CA SER A 320 2.00 0.24 -20.60
C SER A 320 0.85 -0.39 -21.38
N VAL A 321 1.10 -1.50 -22.07
CA VAL A 321 0.10 -2.25 -22.85
C VAL A 321 -0.96 -2.84 -21.91
N VAL A 322 -0.52 -3.48 -20.83
CA VAL A 322 -1.41 -4.08 -19.84
C VAL A 322 -2.25 -3.00 -19.14
N PHE A 323 -1.66 -1.85 -18.81
CA PHE A 323 -2.37 -0.70 -18.23
C PHE A 323 -3.47 -0.18 -19.16
N ILE A 324 -3.17 0.06 -20.44
CA ILE A 324 -4.17 0.49 -21.42
C ILE A 324 -5.26 -0.59 -21.57
N GLY A 325 -4.90 -1.87 -21.59
CA GLY A 325 -5.86 -2.97 -21.63
C GLY A 325 -6.86 -2.91 -20.48
N PHE A 326 -6.39 -2.74 -19.24
CA PHE A 326 -7.27 -2.59 -18.08
C PHE A 326 -8.12 -1.31 -18.14
N ALA A 327 -7.54 -0.19 -18.58
CA ALA A 327 -8.29 1.06 -18.75
C ALA A 327 -9.42 0.91 -19.77
N VAL A 328 -9.19 0.22 -20.87
CA VAL A 328 -10.22 -0.07 -21.89
C VAL A 328 -11.31 -0.98 -21.32
N ILE A 329 -10.94 -2.08 -20.65
CA ILE A 329 -11.91 -2.99 -20.02
C ILE A 329 -12.79 -2.24 -19.00
N SER A 330 -12.16 -1.42 -18.16
CA SER A 330 -12.87 -0.60 -17.17
C SER A 330 -13.78 0.43 -17.83
N GLY A 331 -13.30 1.12 -18.88
CA GLY A 331 -14.08 2.11 -19.63
C GLY A 331 -15.30 1.49 -20.34
N VAL A 332 -15.12 0.33 -20.99
CA VAL A 332 -16.21 -0.42 -21.61
C VAL A 332 -17.25 -0.83 -20.56
N TRP A 333 -16.80 -1.35 -19.42
CA TRP A 333 -17.71 -1.72 -18.33
C TRP A 333 -18.47 -0.52 -17.76
N TYR A 334 -17.81 0.63 -17.62
CA TYR A 334 -18.43 1.87 -17.19
C TYR A 334 -19.53 2.33 -18.17
N ILE A 335 -19.28 2.24 -19.48
CA ILE A 335 -20.26 2.60 -20.51
C ILE A 335 -21.47 1.67 -20.48
N ILE A 336 -21.25 0.36 -20.33
CA ILE A 336 -22.33 -0.65 -20.37
C ILE A 336 -23.19 -0.61 -19.10
N ASN A 337 -22.57 -0.60 -17.92
CA ASN A 337 -23.27 -0.79 -16.66
C ASN A 337 -23.08 0.37 -15.68
N GLY A 338 -21.84 0.85 -15.51
CA GLY A 338 -21.50 1.85 -14.49
C GLY A 338 -22.29 3.14 -14.62
N ARG A 339 -22.44 3.68 -15.83
CA ARG A 339 -23.15 4.94 -16.09
C ARG A 339 -24.63 4.92 -15.67
N GLN A 340 -25.27 3.76 -15.66
CA GLN A 340 -26.70 3.62 -15.36
C GLN A 340 -26.99 3.15 -13.94
N HIS A 341 -26.11 2.32 -13.36
CA HIS A 341 -26.38 1.63 -12.11
C HIS A 341 -25.47 2.04 -10.95
N TYR A 342 -24.37 2.75 -11.20
CA TYR A 342 -23.45 3.18 -10.15
C TYR A 342 -24.03 4.35 -9.36
N THR A 343 -24.44 4.07 -8.13
CA THR A 343 -24.80 5.09 -7.14
C THR A 343 -23.58 5.28 -6.25
N GLY A 344 -22.88 6.40 -6.41
CA GLY A 344 -21.73 6.74 -5.56
C GLY A 344 -22.09 6.82 -4.07
N PRO A 345 -21.10 7.00 -3.18
CA PRO A 345 -21.33 7.02 -1.74
C PRO A 345 -22.35 8.11 -1.35
N PRO A 346 -23.30 7.84 -0.42
CA PRO A 346 -24.29 8.82 0.00
C PRO A 346 -23.60 10.08 0.53
N ILE A 347 -23.96 11.25 0.00
CA ILE A 347 -23.43 12.53 0.48
C ILE A 347 -24.13 12.86 1.81
N PRO A 348 -23.39 13.06 2.92
CA PRO A 348 -23.98 13.51 4.18
C PRO A 348 -24.63 14.89 3.98
N GLY A 349 -25.96 14.91 3.84
CA GLY A 349 -26.74 16.10 3.51
C GLY A 349 -28.02 15.79 2.71
N ASP A 350 -27.97 14.80 1.81
CA ASP A 350 -29.16 14.39 1.03
C ASP A 350 -30.08 13.43 1.80
N SER A 351 -29.56 12.77 2.83
CA SER A 351 -30.35 11.90 3.72
C SER A 351 -31.32 12.66 4.64
N MET A 352 -31.25 14.00 4.70
CA MET A 352 -32.24 14.84 5.40
C MET A 352 -33.39 15.30 4.48
N ALA A 353 -33.31 15.00 3.18
CA ALA A 353 -34.37 15.31 2.22
C ALA A 353 -35.20 14.08 1.81
N ASN A 354 -34.74 12.87 2.14
CA ASN A 354 -35.46 11.64 1.80
C ASN A 354 -35.41 10.67 2.98
N ASP A 355 -36.31 10.89 3.94
CA ASP A 355 -36.70 9.90 4.95
C ASP A 355 -37.38 8.72 4.24
N GLN A 356 -36.56 7.86 3.63
CA GLN A 356 -36.90 6.48 3.33
C GLN A 356 -35.69 5.63 3.71
N ILE A 357 -35.67 5.25 4.98
CA ILE A 357 -34.89 4.12 5.48
C ILE A 357 -35.09 2.95 4.49
N PRO A 358 -34.03 2.40 3.87
CA PRO A 358 -34.18 1.17 3.11
C PRO A 358 -34.66 0.10 4.08
N THR A 359 -35.88 -0.36 3.92
CA THR A 359 -36.42 -1.50 4.65
C THR A 359 -35.46 -2.68 4.45
N PRO A 360 -34.99 -3.34 5.52
CA PRO A 360 -34.28 -4.59 5.36
C PRO A 360 -35.21 -5.55 4.62
N LEU A 361 -34.72 -6.11 3.51
CA LEU A 361 -35.44 -7.12 2.73
C LEU A 361 -35.86 -8.23 3.69
N LYS A 362 -37.17 -8.29 3.99
CA LYS A 362 -37.80 -9.47 4.56
C LYS A 362 -37.47 -10.62 3.62
N GLY A 363 -36.78 -11.62 4.14
CA GLY A 363 -36.71 -12.91 3.47
C GLY A 363 -38.13 -13.43 3.31
N ASP A 364 -38.56 -13.59 2.07
CA ASP A 364 -39.71 -14.43 1.77
C ASP A 364 -39.30 -15.90 1.95
N GLN A 365 -40.27 -16.64 2.49
CA GLN A 365 -40.21 -17.99 3.05
C GLN A 365 -39.76 -19.07 2.07
#